data_AF-A0A9Q9M015-F1
#
_entry.id   AF-A0A9Q9M015-F1
#
_cell.length_a   1.000
_cell.length_b   1.000
_cell.length_c   1.000
_cell.angle_alpha   90.00
_cell.angle_beta   90.00
_cell.angle_gamma   90.00
#
_symmetry.space_group_name_H-M   'P 1'
#
loop_
_entity.id
_entity.type
_entity.pdbx_description
1 polymer ?
#
loop_
_entity_poly.entity_id
_entity_poly.type
_entity_poly.pdbx_seq_one_letter_code
_entity_poly.pdbx_strand_id
1 'polypeptide(L)'
;MGLLNCGYVALFFTLAGAAAAAGSSFRCNLEPISGDTWVPSRIAIEFSDDFTAAQITDAAFGVSVPAKVVRRSRTSYALSWSLPGLAVLMESGEAEPRFRAVLNTANLKMSIQSIRLEEGMLLPRGSGSCKRLESLSQLAQYQAYLQ
;
A
#
# COMPACT_ATOMS: atom_id res chain seq x y z
N MET A 1 -69.97 3.99 9.78
CA MET A 1 -68.54 4.08 10.16
C MET A 1 -67.83 2.96 9.42
N GLY A 2 -66.84 3.10 8.54
CA GLY A 2 -66.07 4.20 7.98
C GLY A 2 -64.88 3.56 7.26
N LEU A 3 -64.83 3.72 5.93
CA LEU A 3 -63.70 3.75 4.98
C LEU A 3 -62.58 2.67 4.97
N LEU A 4 -62.23 2.32 3.72
CA LEU A 4 -61.07 1.55 3.24
C LEU A 4 -59.71 2.12 3.70
N ASN A 5 -58.69 1.25 3.78
CA ASN A 5 -57.33 1.48 3.22
C ASN A 5 -56.51 0.18 3.29
N CYS A 6 -56.15 -0.45 2.17
CA CYS A 6 -54.98 -0.15 1.33
C CYS A 6 -53.64 -0.13 2.09
N GLY A 7 -53.02 -1.31 2.14
CA GLY A 7 -51.66 -1.57 1.64
C GLY A 7 -50.50 -0.81 2.25
N TYR A 8 -49.60 -1.53 2.94
CA TYR A 8 -48.17 -1.21 2.94
C TYR A 8 -47.37 -2.52 2.95
N VAL A 9 -46.99 -2.99 1.76
CA VAL A 9 -45.87 -3.93 1.62
C VAL A 9 -44.61 -3.09 1.87
N ALA A 10 -44.04 -3.21 3.07
CA ALA A 10 -42.75 -2.60 3.38
C ALA A 10 -41.66 -3.34 2.61
N LEU A 11 -41.34 -2.83 1.43
CA LEU A 11 -40.26 -3.33 0.59
C LEU A 11 -38.94 -2.83 1.18
N PHE A 12 -38.35 -3.64 2.06
CA PHE A 12 -36.99 -3.42 2.56
C PHE A 12 -36.01 -3.62 1.40
N PHE A 13 -35.71 -2.54 0.67
CA PHE A 13 -34.53 -2.49 -0.19
C PHE A 13 -33.29 -2.50 0.72
N THR A 14 -32.76 -3.69 0.98
CA THR A 14 -31.38 -3.83 1.44
C THR A 14 -30.49 -3.41 0.28
N LEU A 15 -30.12 -2.13 0.22
CA LEU A 15 -28.96 -1.72 -0.57
C LEU A 15 -27.73 -2.38 0.06
N ALA A 16 -27.40 -3.58 -0.43
CA ALA A 16 -26.06 -4.11 -0.33
C ALA A 16 -25.17 -3.16 -1.13
N GLY A 17 -24.63 -2.15 -0.44
CA GLY A 17 -23.61 -1.28 -0.99
C GLY A 17 -22.44 -2.15 -1.38
N ALA A 18 -22.28 -2.42 -2.67
CA ALA A 18 -21.03 -2.89 -3.22
C ALA A 18 -20.01 -1.80 -2.93
N ALA A 19 -19.24 -1.98 -1.85
CA ALA A 19 -18.06 -1.16 -1.60
C ALA A 19 -17.15 -1.37 -2.80
N ALA A 20 -17.13 -0.40 -3.71
CA ALA A 20 -16.16 -0.36 -4.80
C ALA A 20 -14.78 -0.40 -4.14
N ALA A 21 -14.13 -1.57 -4.20
CA ALA A 21 -12.81 -1.80 -3.65
C ALA A 21 -11.83 -0.93 -4.44
N ALA A 22 -11.61 0.29 -3.96
CA ALA A 22 -10.60 1.19 -4.53
C ALA A 22 -9.27 0.44 -4.50
N GLY A 23 -8.64 0.26 -5.68
CA GLY A 23 -7.39 -0.48 -5.83
C GLY A 23 -6.45 -0.27 -4.65
N SER A 24 -6.29 -1.33 -3.85
CA SER A 24 -5.48 -1.38 -2.64
C SER A 24 -3.99 -1.57 -2.96
N SER A 25 -3.64 -1.60 -4.25
CA SER A 25 -2.29 -1.87 -4.73
C SER A 25 -1.64 -0.65 -5.35
N PHE A 26 -0.34 -0.49 -5.09
CA PHE A 26 0.47 0.61 -5.57
C PHE A 26 1.81 0.10 -6.09
N ARG A 27 2.35 0.77 -7.11
CA ARG A 27 3.74 0.60 -7.55
C ARG A 27 4.46 1.92 -7.45
N CYS A 28 5.60 1.94 -6.77
CA CYS A 28 6.41 3.13 -6.56
C CYS A 28 7.77 2.97 -7.23
N ASN A 29 8.19 4.00 -7.97
CA ASN A 29 9.58 4.17 -8.38
C ASN A 29 10.20 5.21 -7.44
N LEU A 30 11.34 4.87 -6.84
CA LEU A 30 12.03 5.66 -5.84
C LEU A 30 13.43 6.00 -6.33
N GLU A 31 13.87 7.21 -6.00
CA GLU A 31 15.21 7.70 -6.26
C GLU A 31 15.91 7.99 -4.93
N PRO A 32 17.19 7.63 -4.80
CA PRO A 32 17.95 7.97 -3.62
C PRO A 32 18.17 9.49 -3.54
N ILE A 33 18.02 10.01 -2.33
CA ILE A 33 18.44 11.37 -1.93
C ILE A 33 19.80 11.28 -1.24
N SER A 34 20.05 10.17 -0.52
CA SER A 34 21.31 9.86 0.12
C SER A 34 21.46 8.36 0.32
N GLY A 35 22.68 7.83 0.14
CA GLY A 35 23.00 6.41 0.36
C GLY A 35 22.44 5.50 -0.74
N ASP A 36 22.89 5.73 -1.97
CA ASP A 36 22.30 5.26 -3.23
C ASP A 36 22.03 3.75 -3.32
N THR A 37 22.86 2.92 -2.68
CA THR A 37 22.72 1.44 -2.70
C THR A 37 21.72 0.89 -1.70
N TRP A 38 21.21 1.72 -0.78
CA TRP A 38 20.36 1.30 0.34
C TRP A 38 18.88 1.67 0.15
N VAL A 39 18.55 2.36 -0.93
CA VAL A 39 17.18 2.75 -1.28
C VAL A 39 16.71 1.85 -2.42
N PRO A 40 15.63 1.07 -2.23
CA PRO A 40 15.09 0.23 -3.29
C PRO A 40 14.55 1.12 -4.42
N SER A 41 14.93 0.84 -5.66
CA SER A 41 14.54 1.67 -6.82
C SER A 41 13.07 1.48 -7.21
N ARG A 42 12.49 0.31 -6.94
CA ARG A 42 11.09 0.01 -7.25
C ARG A 42 10.50 -0.97 -6.25
N ILE A 43 9.32 -0.62 -5.75
CA ILE A 43 8.54 -1.48 -4.85
C ILE A 43 7.08 -1.57 -5.29
N ALA A 44 6.46 -2.71 -5.02
CA ALA A 44 5.02 -2.88 -5.06
C ALA A 44 4.49 -2.97 -3.62
N ILE A 45 3.30 -2.40 -3.41
CA ILE A 45 2.60 -2.36 -2.14
C ILE A 45 1.21 -2.91 -2.39
N GLU A 46 0.77 -3.88 -1.62
CA GLU A 46 -0.58 -4.43 -1.66
C GLU A 46 -1.18 -4.32 -0.25
N PHE A 47 -2.12 -3.40 -0.06
CA PHE A 47 -2.84 -3.25 1.20
C PHE A 47 -3.91 -4.33 1.35
N SER A 48 -4.18 -4.71 2.59
CA SER A 48 -5.45 -5.35 2.94
C SER A 48 -6.63 -4.42 2.63
N ASP A 49 -7.83 -4.98 2.47
CA ASP A 49 -9.04 -4.22 2.13
C ASP A 49 -9.34 -3.08 3.11
N ASP A 50 -8.96 -3.25 4.38
CA ASP A 50 -9.15 -2.29 5.47
C ASP A 50 -7.93 -1.34 5.68
N PHE A 51 -6.87 -1.49 4.88
CA PHE A 51 -5.63 -0.73 4.96
C PHE A 51 -4.91 -0.82 6.33
N THR A 52 -5.11 -1.91 7.09
CA THR A 52 -4.42 -2.13 8.38
C THR A 52 -3.15 -2.97 8.25
N ALA A 53 -3.00 -3.71 7.15
CA ALA A 53 -1.82 -4.49 6.80
C ALA A 53 -1.43 -4.24 5.34
N ALA A 54 -0.18 -4.54 5.00
CA ALA A 54 0.28 -4.52 3.62
C ALA A 54 1.36 -5.56 3.36
N GLN A 55 1.43 -6.05 2.13
CA GLN A 55 2.57 -6.78 1.60
C GLN A 55 3.43 -5.83 0.76
N ILE A 56 4.74 -5.90 0.95
CA ILE A 56 5.72 -5.12 0.19
C ILE A 56 6.56 -6.08 -0.63
N THR A 57 6.64 -5.84 -1.94
CA THR A 57 7.53 -6.59 -2.84
C THR A 57 8.60 -5.65 -3.35
N ASP A 58 9.86 -5.97 -3.06
CA ASP A 58 10.99 -5.30 -3.71
C ASP A 58 11.22 -5.95 -5.09
N ALA A 59 11.24 -5.13 -6.15
CA ALA A 59 11.40 -5.63 -7.51
C ALA A 59 12.78 -6.25 -7.77
N ALA A 60 13.82 -5.85 -7.02
CA ALA A 60 15.16 -6.41 -7.16
C ALA A 60 15.25 -7.83 -6.60
N PHE A 61 14.52 -8.11 -5.51
CA PHE A 61 14.58 -9.39 -4.81
C PHE A 61 13.41 -10.33 -5.17
N GLY A 62 12.30 -9.79 -5.66
CA GLY A 62 11.10 -10.57 -6.00
C GLY A 62 10.39 -11.20 -4.80
N VAL A 63 10.84 -10.91 -3.57
CA VAL A 63 10.25 -11.44 -2.33
C VAL A 63 9.22 -10.46 -1.79
N SER A 64 8.04 -10.98 -1.45
CA SER A 64 7.00 -10.24 -0.75
C SER A 64 7.12 -10.44 0.76
N VAL A 65 7.20 -9.34 1.51
CA VAL A 65 7.30 -9.34 2.97
C VAL A 65 6.13 -8.59 3.61
N PRO A 66 5.66 -9.01 4.79
CA PRO A 66 4.65 -8.26 5.52
C PRO A 66 5.21 -6.92 6.02
N ALA A 67 4.39 -5.88 5.91
CA ALA A 67 4.65 -4.57 6.45
C ALA A 67 3.62 -4.19 7.51
N LYS A 68 4.10 -3.58 8.59
CA LYS A 68 3.24 -2.90 9.55
C LYS A 68 2.76 -1.59 8.95
N VAL A 69 1.45 -1.36 9.00
CA VAL A 69 0.81 -0.13 8.53
C VAL A 69 0.35 0.70 9.73
N VAL A 70 0.60 2.01 9.69
CA VAL A 70 0.03 2.99 10.61
C VAL A 70 -0.56 4.13 9.80
N ARG A 71 -1.89 4.28 9.85
CA ARG A 71 -2.58 5.39 9.22
C ARG A 71 -2.25 6.69 9.95
N ARG A 72 -1.66 7.66 9.24
CA ARG A 72 -1.33 9.00 9.77
C ARG A 72 -2.43 10.03 9.48
N SER A 73 -3.12 9.87 8.37
CA SER A 73 -4.28 10.69 8.00
C SER A 73 -5.18 9.92 7.04
N ARG A 74 -6.24 10.56 6.51
CA ARG A 74 -7.15 9.92 5.55
C ARG A 74 -6.42 9.33 4.33
N THR A 75 -5.31 9.96 3.92
CA THR A 75 -4.58 9.68 2.69
C THR A 75 -3.09 9.42 2.92
N SER A 76 -2.62 9.32 4.17
CA SER A 76 -1.21 9.10 4.49
C SER A 76 -1.03 7.87 5.38
N TYR A 77 -0.15 6.98 4.95
CA TYR A 77 0.12 5.69 5.59
C TYR A 77 1.63 5.55 5.82
N ALA A 78 2.01 5.36 7.08
CA ALA A 78 3.36 4.98 7.44
C ALA A 78 3.49 3.46 7.35
N LEU A 79 4.55 2.99 6.70
CA LEU A 79 4.85 1.59 6.42
C LEU A 79 6.21 1.26 7.03
N SER A 80 6.32 0.09 7.66
CA SER A 80 7.61 -0.43 8.12
C SER A 80 7.73 -1.93 7.90
N TRP A 81 8.84 -2.36 7.32
CA TRP A 81 9.14 -3.75 7.00
C TRP A 81 10.63 -4.03 7.10
N SER A 82 11.00 -5.31 7.14
CA SER A 82 12.38 -5.78 7.01
C SER A 82 12.45 -6.75 5.84
N LEU A 83 13.55 -6.73 5.09
CA LEU A 83 13.84 -7.80 4.13
C LEU A 83 14.56 -8.95 4.85
N PRO A 84 14.22 -10.22 4.57
CA PRO A 84 14.90 -11.35 5.17
C PRO A 84 16.39 -11.33 4.79
N GLY A 85 17.27 -11.82 5.66
CA GLY A 85 18.72 -11.82 5.42
C GLY A 85 19.15 -12.50 4.11
N LEU A 86 18.37 -13.47 3.61
CA LEU A 86 18.61 -14.12 2.31
C LEU A 86 18.35 -13.19 1.11
N ALA A 87 17.46 -12.20 1.24
CA ALA A 87 17.22 -11.22 0.20
C ALA A 87 18.37 -10.19 0.15
N VAL A 88 19.13 -10.02 1.23
CA VAL A 88 20.17 -9.01 1.33
C VAL A 88 21.47 -9.68 1.79
N LEU A 89 22.10 -10.42 0.87
CA LEU A 89 23.48 -10.89 1.06
C LEU A 89 24.42 -9.68 1.11
N MET A 90 24.57 -9.08 2.30
CA MET A 90 25.68 -8.19 2.59
C MET A 90 26.90 -9.02 2.96
N GLU A 91 28.04 -8.76 2.32
CA GLU A 91 29.31 -9.44 2.61
C GLU A 91 29.76 -9.30 4.09
N SER A 92 29.18 -8.38 4.86
CA SER A 92 29.56 -8.07 6.25
C SER A 92 28.75 -8.75 7.35
N GLY A 93 27.71 -9.55 7.04
CA GLY A 93 26.86 -10.17 8.07
C GLY A 93 25.99 -9.18 8.86
N GLU A 94 25.77 -7.99 8.31
CA GLU A 94 24.92 -6.95 8.91
C GLU A 94 23.43 -7.32 8.94
N ALA A 95 22.73 -6.75 9.91
CA ALA A 95 21.32 -7.00 10.17
C ALA A 95 20.41 -6.70 8.97
N GLU A 96 19.34 -7.50 8.87
CA GLU A 96 18.23 -7.33 7.92
C GLU A 96 17.86 -5.84 7.72
N PRO A 97 17.92 -5.31 6.48
CA PRO A 97 17.63 -3.91 6.27
C PRO A 97 16.18 -3.64 6.61
N ARG A 98 16.00 -2.67 7.49
CA ARG A 98 14.69 -2.25 8.00
C ARG A 98 14.34 -0.94 7.33
N PHE A 99 13.15 -0.88 6.77
CA PHE A 99 12.68 0.30 6.06
C PHE A 99 11.56 0.97 6.83
N ARG A 100 11.54 2.29 6.76
CA ARG A 100 10.38 3.10 7.13
C ARG A 100 10.03 3.96 5.95
N ALA A 101 8.75 4.01 5.62
CA ALA A 101 8.28 4.84 4.53
C ALA A 101 6.95 5.49 4.86
N VAL A 102 6.64 6.56 4.13
CA VAL A 102 5.34 7.21 4.16
C VAL A 102 4.83 7.30 2.73
N LEU A 103 3.70 6.65 2.49
CA LEU A 103 2.94 6.75 1.25
C LEU A 103 1.80 7.76 1.43
N ASN A 104 1.70 8.72 0.52
CA ASN A 104 0.55 9.59 0.39
C ASN A 104 -0.27 9.16 -0.84
N THR A 105 -1.47 8.64 -0.60
CA THR A 105 -2.34 8.08 -1.64
C THR A 105 -3.14 9.15 -2.40
N ALA A 106 -3.10 10.41 -1.97
CA ALA A 106 -3.73 11.54 -2.66
C ALA A 106 -2.84 12.15 -3.74
N ASN A 107 -1.54 12.34 -3.43
CA ASN A 107 -0.57 12.88 -4.40
C ASN A 107 0.34 11.80 -5.01
N LEU A 108 0.16 10.54 -4.61
CA LEU A 108 0.91 9.38 -5.07
C LEU A 108 2.43 9.57 -4.92
N LYS A 109 2.86 10.16 -3.80
CA LYS A 109 4.28 10.28 -3.45
C LYS A 109 4.63 9.37 -2.30
N MET A 110 5.86 8.87 -2.34
CA MET A 110 6.43 8.09 -1.26
C MET A 110 7.78 8.65 -0.84
N SER A 111 8.02 8.65 0.46
CA SER A 111 9.33 8.89 1.06
C SER A 111 9.76 7.64 1.81
N ILE A 112 11.04 7.30 1.77
CA ILE A 112 11.59 6.10 2.39
C ILE A 112 12.90 6.42 3.10
N GLN A 113 13.15 5.69 4.17
CA GLN A 113 14.40 5.69 4.91
C GLN A 113 14.81 4.24 5.19
N SER A 114 16.09 3.94 4.93
CA SER A 114 16.72 2.70 5.35
C SER A 114 17.34 2.89 6.73
N ILE A 115 17.06 1.98 7.66
CA ILE A 115 17.56 2.02 9.02
C ILE A 115 18.74 1.05 9.11
N ARG A 116 19.90 1.59 9.45
CA ARG A 116 21.11 0.84 9.75
C ARG A 116 21.39 0.88 11.25
N LEU A 117 22.04 -0.16 11.78
CA LEU A 117 22.43 -0.24 13.20
C LEU A 117 23.72 0.52 13.49
N GLU A 118 24.41 1.05 12.48
CA GLU A 118 25.66 1.80 12.68
C GLU A 118 25.38 3.19 13.27
N GLU A 119 25.82 3.40 14.51
CA GLU A 119 25.70 4.69 15.21
C GLU A 119 26.50 5.80 14.51
N GLY A 120 25.89 6.98 14.41
CA GLY A 120 26.57 8.20 13.93
C GLY A 120 26.53 8.44 12.41
N MET A 121 26.02 7.50 11.61
CA MET A 121 25.82 7.72 10.17
C MET A 121 24.43 8.24 9.81
N LEU A 122 24.38 9.13 8.82
CA LEU A 122 23.12 9.57 8.22
C LEU A 122 22.41 8.38 7.58
N LEU A 123 21.17 8.14 7.99
CA LEU A 123 20.35 7.08 7.44
C LEU A 123 20.07 7.35 5.95
N PRO A 124 20.27 6.36 5.05
CA PRO A 124 19.92 6.49 3.65
C PRO A 124 18.45 6.86 3.46
N ARG A 125 18.17 7.75 2.51
CA ARG A 125 16.84 8.30 2.25
C ARG A 125 16.57 8.32 0.77
N GLY A 126 15.32 8.12 0.42
CA GLY A 126 14.84 8.25 -0.94
C GLY A 126 13.43 8.79 -0.99
N SER A 127 13.00 9.15 -2.19
CA SER A 127 11.62 9.52 -2.44
C SER A 127 11.24 9.23 -3.89
N GLY A 128 9.96 9.22 -4.19
CA GLY A 128 9.55 9.03 -5.55
C GLY A 128 8.05 9.02 -5.77
N SER A 129 7.68 8.56 -6.95
CA SER A 129 6.30 8.62 -7.45
C SER A 129 5.71 7.23 -7.52
N CYS A 130 4.43 7.15 -7.15
CA CYS A 130 3.66 5.93 -7.14
C CYS A 130 2.54 6.00 -8.19
N LYS A 131 2.03 4.83 -8.55
CA LYS A 131 0.82 4.66 -9.33
C LYS A 131 -0.09 3.70 -8.58
N ARG A 132 -1.38 4.02 -8.52
CA ARG A 132 -2.39 3.07 -8.05
C ARG A 132 -2.62 2.04 -9.15
N LEU A 133 -2.70 0.79 -8.76
CA LEU A 133 -3.11 -0.30 -9.64
C LEU A 133 -4.58 -0.57 -9.39
N GLU A 134 -5.36 -0.61 -10.47
CA GLU A 134 -6.75 -1.05 -10.36
C GLU A 134 -6.78 -2.56 -10.11
N SER A 135 -7.68 -2.99 -9.25
CA SER A 135 -7.91 -4.42 -9.08
C SER A 135 -8.61 -4.96 -10.33
N LEU A 136 -8.38 -6.24 -10.65
CA LEU A 136 -9.06 -6.91 -11.77
C LEU A 136 -10.59 -6.84 -11.64
N SER A 137 -11.12 -6.81 -10.42
CA SER A 137 -12.54 -6.61 -10.14
C SER A 137 -13.06 -5.24 -10.58
N GLN A 138 -12.27 -4.17 -10.41
CA GLN A 138 -12.64 -2.83 -10.88
C GLN A 138 -12.61 -2.72 -12.40
N LEU A 139 -11.59 -3.32 -13.05
CA LEU A 139 -11.48 -3.35 -14.51
C LEU A 139 -12.65 -4.12 -15.15
N ALA A 140 -13.03 -5.26 -14.58
CA ALA A 140 -14.16 -6.06 -15.05
C ALA A 140 -15.50 -5.32 -14.91
N GLN A 141 -15.71 -4.58 -13.81
CA GLN A 141 -16.91 -3.76 -13.60
C GLN A 141 -16.99 -2.59 -14.59
N TYR A 142 -15.86 -1.96 -14.91
CA TYR A 142 -15.82 -0.87 -15.89
C TYR A 142 -16.17 -1.36 -17.31
N GLN A 143 -15.69 -2.55 -17.70
CA GLN A 143 -16.04 -3.15 -19.00
C GLN A 143 -17.54 -3.52 -19.10
N ALA A 144 -18.15 -3.99 -18.01
CA ALA A 144 -19.59 -4.32 -17.99
C ALA A 144 -20.51 -3.08 -18.06
N TYR A 145 -20.03 -1.90 -17.63
CA TYR A 145 -20.80 -0.65 -17.70
C TYR A 145 -20.79 0.01 -19.09
N LEU A 146 -19.79 -0.31 -19.92
CA LEU A 146 -19.63 0.24 -21.27
C LEU A 146 -20.35 -0.57 -22.36
N GLN A 147 -21.04 -1.65 -21.99
CA GLN A 147 -21.87 -2.48 -22.87
C GLN A 147 -23.35 -2.17 -22.66
#